data_AF-A0A2E0L2S5-F1
#
_entry.id   AF-A0A2E0L2S5-F1
#
_cell.length_a   1.000
_cell.length_b   1.000
_cell.length_c   1.000
_cell.angle_alpha   90.00
_cell.angle_beta   90.00
_cell.angle_gamma   90.00
#
_symmetry.space_group_name_H-M   'P 1'
#
loop_
_entity.id
_entity.type
_entity.pdbx_description
1 polymer ?
#
loop_
_entity_poly.entity_id
_entity_poly.type
_entity_poly.pdbx_seq_one_letter_code
_entity_poly.pdbx_strand_id
1 'polypeptide(L)'
;MERISAAENITIEMSDDHWRMIANGQVEPQVLLEAETGKSVHYLVDFAATRRLPHGGTLALEEIQRVVLGWSPGDEAWHLGLLLEAELARVRGSRWCEIASWPDPSTHVFHDVAARAGEALAQVTTRPFYLVPPKEAAQAAPAPERPLPELPLELDEEWTLERAGDGLLQFTRAPRVSRLFLRRMLWYGFWAIIFFVLVYLTLSSGIAPSNPAFLPYLGLFSGLVLVYLSIRYLYLYLTSPNRIVIDTAARQVRGQRGSRVRWTHRGSEIRSVYVSQVVGQRKGKRAVIYAELNLHLATGEFFFLLNADQVDLVSSETGDADEPQPKAEFVSSLDANSVTTNLQAAALHVGQALDIPVWYDRRPA
;
A
#
# COMPACT_ATOMS: atom_id res chain seq x y z
N MET A 1 44.66 16.67 -1.10
CA MET A 1 43.27 17.14 -1.12
C MET A 1 42.51 16.25 -2.07
N GLU A 2 41.65 15.39 -1.52
CA GLU A 2 40.85 14.42 -2.25
C GLU A 2 39.42 14.97 -2.45
N ARG A 3 38.77 14.58 -3.55
CA ARG A 3 37.39 15.00 -3.88
C ARG A 3 36.52 13.81 -4.21
N ILE A 4 35.34 13.77 -3.62
CA ILE A 4 34.37 12.69 -3.74
C ILE A 4 33.00 13.28 -4.09
N SER A 5 32.33 12.73 -5.10
CA SER A 5 30.96 13.12 -5.43
C SER A 5 29.95 12.34 -4.58
N ALA A 6 28.91 13.02 -4.11
CA ALA A 6 27.76 12.46 -3.40
C ALA A 6 26.45 12.81 -4.15
N ALA A 7 25.31 12.34 -3.63
CA ALA A 7 23.98 12.68 -4.15
C ALA A 7 23.73 14.19 -4.17
N GLU A 8 22.64 14.61 -4.81
CA GLU A 8 22.17 16.00 -4.83
C GLU A 8 23.19 17.02 -5.38
N ASN A 9 24.07 16.55 -6.28
CA ASN A 9 25.13 17.36 -6.89
C ASN A 9 26.10 17.96 -5.84
N ILE A 10 26.43 17.18 -4.81
CA ILE A 10 27.35 17.55 -3.75
C ILE A 10 28.75 16.99 -4.03
N THR A 11 29.77 17.79 -3.76
CA THR A 11 31.17 17.38 -3.71
C THR A 11 31.69 17.48 -2.28
N ILE A 12 32.34 16.43 -1.80
CA ILE A 12 33.06 16.42 -0.53
C ILE A 12 34.55 16.58 -0.82
N GLU A 13 35.18 17.59 -0.23
CA GLU A 13 36.62 17.81 -0.25
C GLU A 13 37.23 17.45 1.11
N MET A 14 38.34 16.71 1.10
CA MET A 14 39.02 16.32 2.34
C MET A 14 40.55 16.42 2.24
N SER A 15 41.15 16.84 3.36
CA SER A 15 42.58 16.80 3.68
C SER A 15 42.76 16.35 5.14
N ASP A 16 44.00 16.21 5.58
CA ASP A 16 44.32 15.74 6.94
C ASP A 16 43.78 16.65 8.04
N ASP A 17 43.59 17.93 7.74
CA ASP A 17 43.18 18.98 8.66
C ASP A 17 41.79 19.57 8.38
N HIS A 18 41.21 19.24 7.21
CA HIS A 18 40.05 19.93 6.67
C HIS A 18 39.04 19.00 6.02
N TRP A 19 37.75 19.28 6.22
CA TRP A 19 36.65 18.58 5.57
C TRP A 19 35.59 19.58 5.12
N ARG A 20 35.17 19.54 3.86
CA ARG A 20 34.16 20.42 3.29
C ARG A 20 33.14 19.67 2.47
N MET A 21 31.89 20.08 2.58
CA MET A 21 30.81 19.68 1.70
C MET A 21 30.35 20.89 0.89
N ILE A 22 30.34 20.73 -0.43
CA ILE A 22 30.11 21.79 -1.39
C ILE A 22 28.94 21.38 -2.29
N ALA A 23 27.90 22.21 -2.35
CA ALA A 23 26.88 22.08 -3.39
C ALA A 23 27.40 22.66 -4.70
N ASN A 24 27.41 21.86 -5.76
CA ASN A 24 27.78 22.33 -7.09
C ASN A 24 26.56 23.06 -7.70
N GLY A 25 26.40 24.35 -7.44
CA GLY A 25 25.36 25.17 -8.05
C GLY A 25 25.60 25.43 -9.55
N GLN A 26 24.60 25.97 -10.25
CA GLN A 26 24.76 26.36 -11.67
C GLN A 26 25.60 27.63 -11.87
N VAL A 27 25.76 28.46 -10.83
CA VAL A 27 26.45 29.77 -10.92
C VAL A 27 27.76 29.76 -10.15
N GLU A 28 27.73 29.42 -8.85
CA GLU A 28 28.94 29.25 -8.04
C GLU A 28 28.80 28.10 -7.03
N PRO A 29 29.88 27.37 -6.73
CA PRO A 29 29.87 26.32 -5.71
C PRO A 29 29.74 26.92 -4.31
N GLN A 30 28.85 26.36 -3.48
CA GLN A 30 28.56 26.86 -2.14
C GLN A 30 28.97 25.84 -1.08
N VAL A 31 29.76 26.26 -0.09
CA VAL A 31 30.12 25.42 1.06
C VAL A 31 28.91 25.32 1.99
N LEU A 32 28.37 24.11 2.12
CA LEU A 32 27.21 23.82 2.96
C LEU A 32 27.62 23.49 4.40
N LEU A 33 28.72 22.76 4.56
CA LEU A 33 29.27 22.34 5.85
C LEU A 33 30.80 22.25 5.75
N GLU A 34 31.47 22.69 6.81
CA GLU A 34 32.93 22.74 6.91
C GLU A 34 33.37 22.36 8.33
N ALA A 35 34.38 21.50 8.41
CA ALA A 35 35.06 21.15 9.65
C ALA A 35 36.56 21.37 9.47
N GLU A 36 37.19 21.90 10.51
CA GLU A 36 38.64 22.08 10.61
C GLU A 36 39.10 21.55 11.96
N THR A 37 40.30 21.00 12.01
CA THR A 37 40.81 20.32 13.20
C THR A 37 40.82 21.25 14.42
N GLY A 38 40.16 20.82 15.49
CA GLY A 38 40.08 21.57 16.76
C GLY A 38 39.15 22.78 16.75
N LYS A 39 38.38 23.00 15.67
CA LYS A 39 37.36 24.07 15.58
C LYS A 39 35.95 23.48 15.53
N SER A 40 34.96 24.31 15.86
CA SER A 40 33.55 23.96 15.68
C SER A 40 33.23 23.72 14.20
N VAL A 41 32.24 22.86 13.94
CA VAL A 41 31.76 22.61 12.58
C VAL A 41 30.91 23.80 12.14
N HIS A 42 31.28 24.43 11.04
CA HIS A 42 30.54 25.52 10.43
C HIS A 42 29.57 25.01 9.38
N TYR A 43 28.39 25.61 9.27
CA TYR A 43 27.42 25.25 8.24
C TYR A 43 26.57 26.44 7.82
N LEU A 44 26.04 26.36 6.60
CA LEU A 44 25.15 27.36 6.04
C LEU A 44 23.78 27.32 6.74
N VAL A 45 23.14 28.46 6.94
CA VAL A 45 21.85 28.58 7.64
C VAL A 45 20.74 27.77 6.95
N ASP A 46 20.67 27.77 5.62
CA ASP A 46 19.63 27.02 4.88
C ASP A 46 19.84 25.50 5.01
N PHE A 47 21.10 25.07 5.00
CA PHE A 47 21.47 23.69 5.32
C PHE A 47 21.07 23.32 6.76
N ALA A 48 21.27 24.25 7.71
CA ALA A 48 20.88 24.07 9.10
C ALA A 48 19.35 23.91 9.27
N ALA A 49 18.57 24.72 8.55
CA ALA A 49 17.12 24.77 8.69
C ALA A 49 16.46 23.44 8.29
N THR A 50 16.89 22.86 7.17
CA THR A 50 16.38 21.55 6.70
C THR A 50 16.70 20.42 7.68
N ARG A 51 17.83 20.50 8.38
CA ARG A 51 18.32 19.50 9.33
C ARG A 51 18.06 19.85 10.79
N ARG A 52 17.32 20.94 11.04
CA ARG A 52 16.97 21.46 12.38
C ARG A 52 18.20 21.60 13.29
N LEU A 53 19.32 22.07 12.74
CA LEU A 53 20.53 22.42 13.49
C LEU A 53 20.37 23.80 14.15
N PRO A 54 21.20 24.15 15.16
CA PRO A 54 21.19 25.47 15.78
C PRO A 54 21.36 26.60 14.75
N HIS A 55 20.68 27.72 14.97
CA HIS A 55 20.68 28.85 14.04
C HIS A 55 22.01 29.64 14.02
N GLY A 56 22.94 29.32 14.92
CA GLY A 56 24.24 29.99 15.06
C GLY A 56 25.26 29.67 13.97
N GLY A 57 24.92 28.84 12.98
CA GLY A 57 25.83 28.45 11.89
C GLY A 57 27.06 27.67 12.33
N THR A 58 27.08 27.21 13.59
CA THR A 58 28.18 26.49 14.23
C THR A 58 27.64 25.38 15.12
N LEU A 59 28.31 24.24 15.10
CA LEU A 59 28.04 23.08 15.96
C LEU A 59 29.33 22.78 16.72
N ALA A 60 29.27 22.83 18.05
CA ALA A 60 30.44 22.55 18.88
C ALA A 60 30.80 21.07 18.79
N LEU A 61 32.09 20.76 18.88
CA LEU A 61 32.54 19.37 18.75
C LEU A 61 31.97 18.49 19.87
N GLU A 62 31.75 19.06 21.06
CA GLU A 62 31.17 18.36 22.22
C GLU A 62 29.71 17.96 21.99
N GLU A 63 29.01 18.62 21.06
CA GLU A 63 27.63 18.28 20.69
C GLU A 63 27.57 17.11 19.69
N ILE A 64 28.71 16.72 19.14
CA ILE A 64 28.87 15.58 18.23
C ILE A 64 29.36 14.38 19.05
N GLN A 65 28.52 13.36 19.15
CA GLN A 65 28.89 12.12 19.82
C GLN A 65 29.82 11.27 18.94
N ARG A 66 29.48 11.11 17.65
CA ARG A 66 30.23 10.31 16.67
C ARG A 66 29.82 10.61 15.24
N VAL A 67 30.69 10.27 14.29
CA VAL A 67 30.38 10.23 12.85
C VAL A 67 29.94 8.81 12.50
N VAL A 68 28.84 8.67 11.76
CA VAL A 68 28.30 7.37 11.36
C VAL A 68 28.09 7.33 9.86
N LEU A 69 28.51 6.22 9.26
CA LEU A 69 28.13 5.84 7.91
C LEU A 69 27.28 4.57 8.00
N GLY A 70 26.12 4.54 7.34
CA GLY A 70 25.29 3.34 7.29
C GLY A 70 24.53 3.22 5.99
N TRP A 71 24.31 1.98 5.53
CA TRP A 71 23.50 1.70 4.37
C TRP A 71 22.03 1.49 4.76
N SER A 72 21.12 2.13 4.03
CA SER A 72 19.68 2.06 4.23
C SER A 72 19.04 1.18 3.14
N PRO A 73 18.31 0.11 3.52
CA PRO A 73 17.57 -0.71 2.55
C PRO A 73 16.33 -0.02 1.98
N GLY A 74 15.83 1.04 2.62
CA GLY A 74 14.59 1.68 2.20
C GLY A 74 14.72 2.46 0.89
N ASP A 75 15.88 3.07 0.67
CA ASP A 75 16.23 3.91 -0.47
C ASP A 75 17.53 3.48 -1.14
N GLU A 76 18.06 2.33 -0.74
CA GLU A 76 19.25 1.69 -1.32
C GLU A 76 20.47 2.62 -1.37
N ALA A 77 20.72 3.37 -0.30
CA ALA A 77 21.77 4.38 -0.26
C ALA A 77 22.65 4.28 1.00
N TRP A 78 23.91 4.67 0.86
CA TRP A 78 24.81 4.94 1.97
C TRP A 78 24.55 6.34 2.50
N HIS A 79 24.35 6.51 3.80
CA HIS A 79 24.15 7.81 4.45
C HIS A 79 25.28 8.09 5.45
N LEU A 80 25.96 9.22 5.25
CA LEU A 80 26.92 9.79 6.17
C LEU A 80 26.24 10.86 7.01
N GLY A 81 26.43 10.82 8.32
CA GLY A 81 25.87 11.79 9.23
C GLY A 81 26.51 11.82 10.61
N LEU A 82 26.04 12.76 11.42
CA LEU A 82 26.47 12.95 12.80
C LEU A 82 25.42 12.38 13.74
N LEU A 83 25.87 11.62 14.73
CA LEU A 83 25.07 11.31 15.89
C LEU A 83 25.33 12.41 16.93
N LEU A 84 24.30 13.14 17.31
CA LEU A 84 24.40 14.26 18.23
C LEU A 84 24.14 13.83 19.68
N GLU A 85 24.70 14.60 20.60
CA GLU A 85 24.50 14.40 22.05
C GLU A 85 23.04 14.58 22.47
N ALA A 86 22.69 13.97 23.61
CA ALA A 86 21.30 13.83 24.05
C ALA A 86 20.55 15.16 24.23
N GLU A 87 21.25 16.21 24.69
CA GLU A 87 20.64 17.53 24.92
C GLU A 87 20.20 18.19 23.61
N LEU A 88 21.09 18.26 22.62
CA LEU A 88 20.80 18.82 21.31
C LEU A 88 19.77 17.96 20.56
N ALA A 89 19.88 16.63 20.67
CA ALA A 89 18.93 15.71 20.08
C ALA A 89 17.50 15.90 20.60
N ARG A 90 17.32 16.23 21.90
CA ARG A 90 16.00 16.48 22.51
C ARG A 90 15.33 17.72 21.91
N VAL A 91 16.10 18.77 21.63
CA VAL A 91 15.58 20.00 21.00
C VAL A 91 15.21 19.74 19.54
N ARG A 92 16.02 18.93 18.84
CA ARG A 92 15.78 18.62 17.42
C ARG A 92 14.65 17.60 17.18
N GLY A 93 14.46 16.68 18.12
CA GLY A 93 13.57 15.52 17.99
C GLY A 93 14.22 14.28 17.35
N SER A 94 15.54 14.29 17.12
CA SER A 94 16.29 13.13 16.61
C SER A 94 17.76 13.24 17.01
N ARG A 95 18.44 12.11 17.24
CA ARG A 95 19.91 12.05 17.40
C ARG A 95 20.66 12.02 16.08
N TRP A 96 20.01 11.58 15.01
CA TRP A 96 20.59 11.48 13.68
C TRP A 96 20.56 12.81 12.94
N CYS A 97 21.71 13.23 12.40
CA CYS A 97 21.87 14.36 11.50
C CYS A 97 22.52 13.90 10.20
N GLU A 98 21.73 13.65 9.17
CA GLU A 98 22.29 13.30 7.88
C GLU A 98 23.05 14.48 7.27
N ILE A 99 24.20 14.21 6.66
CA ILE A 99 25.02 15.21 5.95
C ILE A 99 24.97 14.95 4.45
N ALA A 100 25.34 13.74 4.02
CA ALA A 100 25.47 13.36 2.62
C ALA A 100 25.03 11.90 2.40
N SER A 101 24.65 11.56 1.17
CA SER A 101 24.29 10.20 0.79
C SER A 101 24.84 9.78 -0.57
N TRP A 102 24.93 8.46 -0.81
CA TRP A 102 25.36 7.85 -2.06
C TRP A 102 24.40 6.72 -2.44
N PRO A 103 23.58 6.87 -3.49
CA PRO A 103 22.71 5.82 -3.99
C PRO A 103 23.56 4.65 -4.48
N ASP A 104 23.40 3.49 -3.85
CA ASP A 104 24.14 2.27 -4.14
C ASP A 104 23.25 1.03 -4.00
N PRO A 105 22.50 0.67 -5.05
CA PRO A 105 21.70 -0.55 -5.09
C PRO A 105 22.51 -1.82 -4.84
N SER A 106 23.82 -1.78 -5.12
CA SER A 106 24.71 -2.93 -4.99
C SER A 106 25.40 -3.03 -3.64
N THR A 107 25.24 -2.04 -2.75
CA THR A 107 25.92 -1.85 -1.45
C THR A 107 27.45 -1.69 -1.51
N HIS A 108 28.12 -2.05 -2.61
CA HIS A 108 29.59 -2.16 -2.66
C HIS A 108 30.28 -1.07 -3.48
N VAL A 109 29.58 -0.39 -4.39
CA VAL A 109 30.19 0.57 -5.33
C VAL A 109 30.70 1.81 -4.60
N PHE A 110 29.92 2.34 -3.67
CA PHE A 110 30.26 3.58 -2.96
C PHE A 110 30.76 3.34 -1.53
N HIS A 111 30.78 2.09 -1.06
CA HIS A 111 31.22 1.73 0.30
C HIS A 111 32.56 2.35 0.68
N ASP A 112 33.63 2.05 -0.06
CA ASP A 112 34.99 2.48 0.29
C ASP A 112 35.17 4.00 0.17
N VAL A 113 34.43 4.61 -0.75
CA VAL A 113 34.49 6.05 -1.01
C VAL A 113 33.75 6.81 0.09
N ALA A 114 32.55 6.36 0.46
CA ALA A 114 31.77 6.93 1.55
C ALA A 114 32.45 6.69 2.91
N ALA A 115 33.05 5.51 3.12
CA ALA A 115 33.77 5.18 4.35
C ALA A 115 34.95 6.14 4.56
N ARG A 116 35.78 6.35 3.53
CA ARG A 116 36.87 7.34 3.58
C ARG A 116 36.38 8.76 3.88
N ALA A 117 35.25 9.17 3.30
CA ALA A 117 34.65 10.47 3.60
C ALA A 117 34.23 10.61 5.07
N GLY A 118 33.68 9.55 5.66
CA GLY A 118 33.30 9.51 7.07
C GLY A 118 34.50 9.43 8.02
N GLU A 119 35.51 8.64 7.68
CA GLU A 119 36.77 8.54 8.44
C GLU A 119 37.50 9.88 8.49
N ALA A 120 37.61 10.58 7.35
CA ALA A 120 38.21 11.90 7.29
C ALA A 120 37.44 12.92 8.16
N LEU A 121 36.10 12.93 8.10
CA LEU A 121 35.29 13.82 8.94
C LEU A 121 35.48 13.50 10.44
N ALA A 122 35.53 12.22 10.80
CA ALA A 122 35.75 11.76 12.16
C ALA A 122 37.13 12.20 12.69
N GLN A 123 38.17 12.08 11.85
CA GLN A 123 39.51 12.54 12.16
C GLN A 123 39.55 14.05 12.43
N VAL A 124 39.02 14.86 11.51
CA VAL A 124 39.01 16.32 11.62
C VAL A 124 38.21 16.80 12.84
N THR A 125 37.06 16.17 13.12
CA THR A 125 36.23 16.51 14.29
C THR A 125 36.74 15.91 15.61
N THR A 126 37.77 15.06 15.56
CA THR A 126 38.28 14.29 16.71
C THR A 126 37.16 13.49 17.39
N ARG A 127 36.28 12.88 16.59
CA ARG A 127 35.17 12.04 17.05
C ARG A 127 35.30 10.62 16.52
N PRO A 128 34.75 9.61 17.21
CA PRO A 128 34.84 8.24 16.73
C PRO A 128 34.04 8.09 15.43
N PHE A 129 34.59 7.32 14.49
CA PHE A 129 33.89 6.86 13.31
C PHE A 129 33.20 5.52 13.61
N TYR A 130 31.96 5.37 13.14
CA TYR A 130 31.24 4.10 13.24
C TYR A 130 30.65 3.74 11.87
N LEU A 131 31.19 2.69 11.27
CA LEU A 131 30.62 2.08 10.09
C LEU A 131 29.56 1.06 10.52
N VAL A 132 28.30 1.33 10.16
CA VAL A 132 27.24 0.34 10.21
C VAL A 132 27.33 -0.43 8.89
N PRO A 133 27.83 -1.68 8.90
CA PRO A 133 27.82 -2.47 7.67
C PRO A 133 26.37 -2.57 7.16
N PRO A 134 26.15 -2.74 5.85
CA PRO A 134 24.83 -3.12 5.39
C PRO A 134 24.46 -4.32 6.25
N LYS A 135 23.25 -4.33 6.80
CA LYS A 135 22.72 -5.61 7.22
C LYS A 135 22.73 -6.40 5.93
N GLU A 136 23.71 -7.30 5.77
CA GLU A 136 23.49 -8.51 5.00
C GLU A 136 22.08 -8.86 5.39
N ALA A 137 21.15 -8.82 4.43
CA ALA A 137 19.82 -9.29 4.67
C ALA A 137 20.09 -10.64 5.27
N ALA A 138 20.00 -10.74 6.59
CA ALA A 138 20.32 -11.95 7.27
C ALA A 138 19.37 -12.86 6.52
N GLN A 139 19.92 -13.86 5.88
CA GLN A 139 19.17 -15.07 5.72
C GLN A 139 18.90 -15.48 7.17
N ALA A 140 17.95 -14.78 7.82
CA ALA A 140 17.11 -15.32 8.84
C ALA A 140 16.71 -16.61 8.16
N ALA A 141 17.30 -17.71 8.64
CA ALA A 141 16.97 -19.04 8.17
C ALA A 141 15.47 -19.01 7.94
N PRO A 142 15.00 -19.23 6.69
CA PRO A 142 13.67 -18.82 6.26
C PRO A 142 12.72 -19.17 7.38
N ALA A 143 12.16 -18.14 8.02
CA ALA A 143 11.25 -18.37 9.13
C ALA A 143 10.26 -19.41 8.61
N PRO A 144 10.07 -20.55 9.32
CA PRO A 144 9.36 -21.68 8.77
C PRO A 144 8.07 -21.16 8.17
N GLU A 145 7.88 -21.35 6.86
CA GLU A 145 6.77 -20.73 6.12
C GLU A 145 5.50 -21.00 6.90
N ARG A 146 4.87 -19.92 7.39
CA ARG A 146 3.61 -20.08 8.11
C ARG A 146 2.64 -20.78 7.15
N PRO A 147 2.08 -21.94 7.53
CA PRO A 147 1.15 -22.62 6.65
C PRO A 147 -0.04 -21.69 6.39
N LEU A 148 -0.46 -21.60 5.13
CA LEU A 148 -1.66 -20.84 4.80
C LEU A 148 -2.87 -21.40 5.56
N PRO A 149 -3.82 -20.54 5.95
CA PRO A 149 -5.09 -20.99 6.50
C PRO A 149 -5.72 -22.08 5.63
N GLU A 150 -6.21 -23.13 6.28
CA GLU A 150 -6.87 -24.24 5.61
C GLU A 150 -8.16 -23.76 4.92
N LEU A 151 -8.49 -24.40 3.80
CA LEU A 151 -9.75 -24.15 3.09
C LEU A 151 -10.87 -24.96 3.76
N PRO A 152 -12.10 -24.43 3.86
CA PRO A 152 -12.61 -23.25 3.19
C PRO A 152 -12.29 -21.92 3.89
N LEU A 153 -12.01 -20.87 3.09
CA LEU A 153 -11.86 -19.50 3.58
C LEU A 153 -13.14 -18.71 3.30
N GLU A 154 -13.79 -18.23 4.36
CA GLU A 154 -14.92 -17.32 4.25
C GLU A 154 -14.40 -15.90 4.00
N LEU A 155 -14.76 -15.36 2.83
CA LEU A 155 -14.46 -14.00 2.39
C LEU A 155 -15.75 -13.20 2.49
N ASP A 156 -15.96 -12.56 3.65
CA ASP A 156 -17.22 -11.90 3.96
C ASP A 156 -18.40 -12.91 3.97
N GLU A 157 -19.63 -12.43 4.12
CA GLU A 157 -20.86 -13.18 3.92
C GLU A 157 -21.18 -13.45 2.44
N GLU A 158 -20.36 -12.94 1.50
CA GLU A 158 -20.63 -13.02 0.06
C GLU A 158 -19.90 -14.15 -0.65
N TRP A 159 -18.65 -14.44 -0.30
CA TRP A 159 -17.79 -15.37 -1.02
C TRP A 159 -17.13 -16.38 -0.09
N THR A 160 -16.93 -17.60 -0.59
CA THR A 160 -16.17 -18.63 0.11
C THR A 160 -15.20 -19.26 -0.87
N LEU A 161 -13.92 -19.29 -0.53
CA LEU A 161 -12.91 -20.04 -1.28
C LEU A 161 -12.86 -21.47 -0.74
N GLU A 162 -13.06 -22.44 -1.61
CA GLU A 162 -13.04 -23.86 -1.27
C GLU A 162 -12.31 -24.68 -2.33
N ARG A 163 -11.84 -25.88 -1.95
CA ARG A 163 -11.22 -26.83 -2.88
C ARG A 163 -12.30 -27.75 -3.45
N ALA A 164 -12.51 -27.72 -4.76
CA ALA A 164 -13.64 -28.36 -5.44
C ALA A 164 -13.35 -29.80 -5.95
N GLY A 165 -12.31 -30.45 -5.43
CA GLY A 165 -11.77 -31.73 -5.95
C GLY A 165 -10.79 -31.53 -7.10
N ASP A 166 -9.97 -32.54 -7.40
CA ASP A 166 -9.04 -32.59 -8.56
C ASP A 166 -8.18 -31.33 -8.78
N GLY A 167 -7.66 -30.73 -7.69
CA GLY A 167 -6.81 -29.53 -7.78
C GLY A 167 -7.56 -28.25 -8.17
N LEU A 168 -8.89 -28.26 -8.24
CA LEU A 168 -9.69 -27.08 -8.51
C LEU A 168 -9.86 -26.25 -7.23
N LEU A 169 -9.57 -24.97 -7.32
CA LEU A 169 -10.00 -23.97 -6.33
C LEU A 169 -11.22 -23.25 -6.89
N GLN A 170 -12.22 -22.99 -6.04
CA GLN A 170 -13.37 -22.21 -6.47
C GLN A 170 -13.79 -21.19 -5.41
N PHE A 171 -14.05 -19.97 -5.85
CA PHE A 171 -14.84 -19.03 -5.09
C PHE A 171 -16.32 -19.31 -5.38
N THR A 172 -17.07 -19.68 -4.36
CA THR A 172 -18.52 -19.88 -4.43
C THR A 172 -19.21 -18.69 -3.79
N ARG A 173 -20.17 -18.08 -4.51
CA ARG A 173 -20.96 -16.98 -3.98
C ARG A 173 -22.08 -17.50 -3.07
N ALA A 174 -22.27 -16.87 -1.93
CA ALA A 174 -23.30 -17.25 -0.97
C ALA A 174 -24.72 -17.14 -1.58
N PRO A 175 -25.59 -18.13 -1.36
CA PRO A 175 -26.96 -18.12 -1.91
C PRO A 175 -27.84 -16.99 -1.33
N ARG A 176 -27.40 -16.36 -0.22
CA ARG A 176 -28.07 -15.19 0.36
C ARG A 176 -28.04 -13.99 -0.59
N VAL A 177 -26.96 -13.80 -1.35
CA VAL A 177 -26.81 -12.67 -2.28
C VAL A 177 -27.77 -12.80 -3.46
N SER A 178 -27.90 -13.98 -4.05
CA SER A 178 -28.89 -14.25 -5.09
C SER A 178 -30.32 -14.01 -4.62
N ARG A 179 -30.64 -14.41 -3.37
CA ARG A 179 -31.95 -14.14 -2.75
C ARG A 179 -32.18 -12.65 -2.52
N LEU A 180 -31.14 -11.89 -2.17
CA LEU A 180 -31.23 -10.44 -2.00
C LEU A 180 -31.57 -9.73 -3.31
N PHE A 181 -30.90 -10.10 -4.42
CA PHE A 181 -31.21 -9.54 -5.74
C PHE A 181 -32.64 -9.86 -6.18
N LEU A 182 -33.07 -11.12 -6.01
CA LEU A 182 -34.43 -11.52 -6.37
C LEU A 182 -35.48 -10.77 -5.53
N ARG A 183 -35.24 -10.64 -4.21
CA ARG A 183 -36.12 -9.88 -3.32
C ARG A 183 -36.20 -8.41 -3.71
N ARG A 184 -35.07 -7.76 -4.03
CA ARG A 184 -35.05 -6.37 -4.49
C ARG A 184 -35.80 -6.20 -5.82
N MET A 185 -35.56 -7.09 -6.77
CA MET A 185 -36.28 -7.10 -8.06
C MET A 185 -37.79 -7.20 -7.86
N LEU A 186 -38.25 -8.18 -7.07
CA LEU A 186 -39.68 -8.36 -6.77
C LEU A 186 -40.26 -7.16 -6.02
N TRP A 187 -39.51 -6.59 -5.08
CA TRP A 187 -39.94 -5.41 -4.31
C TRP A 187 -40.13 -4.19 -5.20
N TYR A 188 -39.16 -3.87 -6.05
CA TYR A 188 -39.29 -2.76 -6.99
C TYR A 188 -40.38 -3.00 -8.04
N GLY A 189 -40.50 -4.23 -8.55
CA GLY A 189 -41.58 -4.61 -9.46
C GLY A 189 -42.96 -4.43 -8.83
N PHE A 190 -43.14 -4.85 -7.57
CA PHE A 190 -44.36 -4.68 -6.82
C PHE A 190 -44.74 -3.20 -6.66
N TRP A 191 -43.81 -2.35 -6.21
CA TRP A 191 -44.07 -0.92 -6.06
C TRP A 191 -44.35 -0.23 -7.40
N ALA A 192 -43.65 -0.61 -8.48
CA ALA A 192 -43.92 -0.08 -9.81
C ALA A 192 -45.38 -0.32 -10.23
N ILE A 193 -45.89 -1.54 -10.02
CA ILE A 193 -47.29 -1.90 -10.30
C ILE A 193 -48.25 -1.01 -9.49
N ILE A 194 -48.00 -0.84 -8.19
CA ILE A 194 -48.82 0.04 -7.33
C ILE A 194 -48.87 1.47 -7.89
N PHE A 195 -47.71 2.05 -8.25
CA PHE A 195 -47.67 3.39 -8.82
C PHE A 195 -48.48 3.49 -10.11
N PHE A 196 -48.36 2.53 -11.04
CA PHE A 196 -49.14 2.56 -12.27
C PHE A 196 -50.65 2.41 -12.02
N VAL A 197 -51.06 1.54 -11.07
CA VAL A 197 -52.47 1.39 -10.69
C VAL A 197 -53.02 2.68 -10.06
N LEU A 198 -52.26 3.32 -9.17
CA LEU A 198 -52.67 4.60 -8.56
C LEU A 198 -52.81 5.70 -9.61
N VAL A 199 -51.86 5.81 -10.54
CA VAL A 199 -51.93 6.77 -11.65
C VAL A 199 -53.16 6.49 -12.52
N TYR A 200 -53.41 5.23 -12.88
CA TYR A 200 -54.58 4.84 -13.67
C TYR A 200 -55.89 5.21 -12.98
N LEU A 201 -56.06 4.82 -11.71
CA LEU A 201 -57.26 5.14 -10.93
C LEU A 201 -57.46 6.65 -10.74
N THR A 202 -56.37 7.40 -10.54
CA THR A 202 -56.44 8.86 -10.40
C THR A 202 -56.93 9.52 -11.70
N LEU A 203 -56.50 9.01 -12.86
CA LEU A 203 -56.92 9.55 -14.16
C LEU A 203 -58.31 9.06 -14.58
N SER A 204 -58.75 7.87 -14.13
CA SER A 204 -60.01 7.25 -14.57
C SER A 204 -61.21 7.51 -13.66
N SER A 205 -61.00 7.86 -12.39
CA SER A 205 -62.07 7.90 -11.38
C SER A 205 -63.05 9.09 -11.51
N GLY A 206 -62.77 10.07 -12.38
CA GLY A 206 -63.63 11.24 -12.55
C GLY A 206 -63.75 12.12 -11.30
N ILE A 207 -62.91 11.89 -10.29
CA ILE A 207 -62.81 12.67 -9.06
C ILE A 207 -62.10 14.00 -9.37
N ALA A 208 -62.37 15.04 -8.59
CA ALA A 208 -61.74 16.36 -8.71
C ALA A 208 -60.22 16.25 -8.96
N PRO A 209 -59.65 17.12 -9.83
CA PRO A 209 -58.27 17.01 -10.26
C PRO A 209 -57.32 16.99 -9.06
N SER A 210 -56.33 16.09 -9.08
CA SER A 210 -55.31 15.99 -8.03
C SER A 210 -54.69 17.37 -7.80
N ASN A 211 -54.65 17.85 -6.56
CA ASN A 211 -54.00 19.09 -6.19
C ASN A 211 -52.76 18.78 -5.32
N PRO A 212 -51.53 19.05 -5.79
CA PRO A 212 -51.19 19.67 -7.07
C PRO A 212 -51.33 18.76 -8.30
N ALA A 213 -51.60 19.36 -9.46
CA ALA A 213 -51.91 18.66 -10.72
C ALA A 213 -50.76 17.81 -11.29
N PHE A 214 -49.53 18.00 -10.80
CA PHE A 214 -48.38 17.23 -11.27
C PHE A 214 -48.23 15.85 -10.60
N LEU A 215 -48.99 15.56 -9.54
CA LEU A 215 -48.84 14.33 -8.75
C LEU A 215 -48.97 13.02 -9.57
N PRO A 216 -49.93 12.88 -10.52
CA PRO A 216 -50.03 11.67 -11.33
C PRO A 216 -48.79 11.46 -12.22
N TYR A 217 -48.20 12.53 -12.74
CA TYR A 217 -46.98 12.47 -13.55
C TYR A 217 -45.76 12.10 -12.72
N LEU A 218 -45.68 12.59 -11.47
CA LEU A 218 -44.64 12.16 -10.52
C LEU A 218 -44.76 10.67 -10.18
N GLY A 219 -46.00 10.18 -10.00
CA GLY A 219 -46.28 8.76 -9.82
C GLY A 219 -45.83 7.91 -11.01
N LEU A 220 -46.13 8.38 -12.24
CA LEU A 220 -45.70 7.72 -13.47
C LEU A 220 -44.17 7.66 -13.59
N PHE A 221 -43.50 8.79 -13.35
CA PHE A 221 -42.04 8.86 -13.34
C PHE A 221 -41.42 7.91 -12.31
N SER A 222 -41.96 7.89 -11.09
CA SER A 222 -41.52 6.98 -10.03
C SER A 222 -41.69 5.51 -10.42
N GLY A 223 -42.83 5.16 -11.04
CA GLY A 223 -43.08 3.83 -11.60
C GLY A 223 -42.04 3.42 -12.64
N LEU A 224 -41.71 4.31 -13.58
CA LEU A 224 -40.69 4.05 -14.61
C LEU A 224 -39.29 3.84 -14.01
N VAL A 225 -38.89 4.66 -13.03
CA VAL A 225 -37.61 4.48 -12.31
C VAL A 225 -37.56 3.11 -11.63
N LEU A 226 -38.65 2.69 -10.97
CA LEU A 226 -38.74 1.39 -10.32
C LEU A 226 -38.69 0.22 -11.31
N VAL A 227 -39.33 0.34 -12.48
CA VAL A 227 -39.20 -0.64 -13.57
C VAL A 227 -37.76 -0.75 -14.03
N TYR A 228 -37.09 0.38 -14.26
CA TYR A 228 -35.67 0.39 -14.64
C TYR A 228 -34.80 -0.30 -13.58
N LEU A 229 -35.00 0.01 -12.29
CA LEU A 229 -34.26 -0.65 -11.20
C LEU A 229 -34.54 -2.16 -11.17
N SER A 230 -35.80 -2.58 -11.33
CA SER A 230 -36.17 -4.00 -11.38
C SER A 230 -35.47 -4.73 -12.53
N ILE A 231 -35.50 -4.15 -13.75
CA ILE A 231 -34.80 -4.71 -14.91
C ILE A 231 -33.29 -4.75 -14.68
N ARG A 232 -32.70 -3.70 -14.10
CA ARG A 232 -31.27 -3.66 -13.76
C ARG A 232 -30.89 -4.77 -12.79
N TYR A 233 -31.68 -5.00 -11.74
CA TYR A 233 -31.44 -6.08 -10.78
C TYR A 233 -31.65 -7.46 -11.40
N LEU A 234 -32.61 -7.62 -12.31
CA LEU A 234 -32.76 -8.86 -13.08
C LEU A 234 -31.54 -9.09 -13.99
N TYR A 235 -31.07 -8.05 -14.67
CA TYR A 235 -29.88 -8.13 -15.52
C TYR A 235 -28.66 -8.54 -14.72
N LEU A 236 -28.35 -7.85 -13.61
CA LEU A 236 -27.27 -8.23 -12.70
C LEU A 236 -27.47 -9.65 -12.16
N TYR A 237 -28.69 -9.96 -11.73
CA TYR A 237 -29.04 -11.29 -11.28
C TYR A 237 -28.73 -12.33 -12.34
N LEU A 238 -28.89 -12.07 -13.64
CA LEU A 238 -28.68 -12.99 -14.79
C LEU A 238 -27.26 -13.02 -15.35
N THR A 239 -26.49 -11.94 -15.22
CA THR A 239 -25.16 -11.80 -15.83
C THR A 239 -24.03 -12.02 -14.84
N SER A 240 -24.21 -11.72 -13.55
CA SER A 240 -23.17 -11.93 -12.55
C SER A 240 -22.78 -13.42 -12.43
N PRO A 241 -21.47 -13.73 -12.40
CA PRO A 241 -20.97 -15.05 -12.04
C PRO A 241 -21.41 -15.42 -10.62
N ASN A 242 -21.68 -16.70 -10.39
CA ASN A 242 -21.91 -17.24 -9.05
C ASN A 242 -20.75 -18.11 -8.56
N ARG A 243 -19.83 -18.47 -9.46
CA ARG A 243 -18.60 -19.18 -9.14
C ARG A 243 -17.44 -18.62 -9.95
N ILE A 244 -16.28 -18.54 -9.34
CA ILE A 244 -15.01 -18.29 -10.02
C ILE A 244 -14.16 -19.52 -9.79
N VAL A 245 -13.75 -20.20 -10.85
CA VAL A 245 -12.96 -21.43 -10.76
C VAL A 245 -11.55 -21.14 -11.22
N ILE A 246 -10.59 -21.55 -10.39
CA ILE A 246 -9.16 -21.54 -10.67
C ILE A 246 -8.77 -22.99 -10.89
N ASP A 247 -8.44 -23.27 -12.14
CA ASP A 247 -8.02 -24.59 -12.60
C ASP A 247 -6.50 -24.63 -12.61
N THR A 248 -5.94 -25.37 -11.65
CA THR A 248 -4.49 -25.52 -11.47
C THR A 248 -3.85 -26.30 -12.62
N ALA A 249 -4.52 -27.34 -13.11
CA ALA A 249 -4.01 -28.20 -14.16
C ALA A 249 -3.96 -27.47 -15.51
N ALA A 250 -5.05 -26.77 -15.86
CA ALA A 250 -5.10 -25.98 -17.09
C ALA A 250 -4.51 -24.56 -16.91
N ARG A 251 -4.09 -24.19 -15.70
CA ARG A 251 -3.64 -22.84 -15.30
C ARG A 251 -4.58 -21.77 -15.87
N GLN A 252 -5.85 -21.76 -15.47
CA GLN A 252 -6.81 -20.78 -15.96
C GLN A 252 -7.76 -20.32 -14.86
N VAL A 253 -8.23 -19.07 -14.98
CA VAL A 253 -9.27 -18.50 -14.12
C VAL A 253 -10.51 -18.27 -14.97
N ARG A 254 -11.66 -18.80 -14.53
CA ARG A 254 -12.92 -18.66 -15.25
C ARG A 254 -14.06 -18.25 -14.33
N GLY A 255 -14.82 -17.25 -14.75
CA GLY A 255 -16.08 -16.89 -14.13
C GLY A 255 -17.20 -17.68 -14.76
N GLN A 256 -17.97 -18.39 -13.96
CA GLN A 256 -19.09 -19.19 -14.42
C GLN A 256 -20.37 -18.83 -13.67
N ARG A 257 -21.48 -19.07 -14.37
CA ARG A 257 -22.82 -18.98 -13.83
C ARG A 257 -23.55 -20.30 -14.09
N GLY A 258 -23.67 -21.11 -13.05
CA GLY A 258 -24.10 -22.50 -13.22
C GLY A 258 -23.08 -23.23 -14.11
N SER A 259 -23.52 -23.83 -15.22
CA SER A 259 -22.64 -24.50 -16.20
C SER A 259 -22.10 -23.58 -17.30
N ARG A 260 -22.55 -22.32 -17.38
CA ARG A 260 -22.15 -21.40 -18.46
C ARG A 260 -20.93 -20.59 -18.04
N VAL A 261 -19.84 -20.70 -18.81
CA VAL A 261 -18.66 -19.84 -18.69
C VAL A 261 -19.00 -18.45 -19.24
N ARG A 262 -18.72 -17.40 -18.46
CA ARG A 262 -18.97 -16.00 -18.84
C ARG A 262 -17.71 -15.31 -19.34
N TRP A 263 -16.56 -15.64 -18.76
CA TRP A 263 -15.26 -15.13 -19.13
C TRP A 263 -14.19 -16.14 -18.70
N THR A 264 -13.01 -16.06 -19.31
CA THR A 264 -11.87 -16.93 -19.00
C THR A 264 -10.58 -16.19 -19.29
N HIS A 265 -9.62 -16.33 -18.39
CA HIS A 265 -8.25 -15.86 -18.54
C HIS A 265 -7.29 -17.03 -18.36
N ARG A 266 -6.34 -17.16 -19.28
CA ARG A 266 -5.28 -18.18 -19.17
C ARG A 266 -4.18 -17.68 -18.24
N GLY A 267 -3.49 -18.58 -17.57
CA GLY A 267 -2.38 -18.26 -16.66
C GLY A 267 -1.26 -17.51 -17.37
N SER A 268 -1.02 -17.80 -18.65
CA SER A 268 -0.07 -17.04 -19.48
C SER A 268 -0.46 -15.58 -19.72
N GLU A 269 -1.75 -15.25 -19.58
CA GLU A 269 -2.28 -13.89 -19.71
C GLU A 269 -2.28 -13.16 -18.36
N ILE A 270 -2.00 -13.84 -17.26
CA ILE A 270 -2.03 -13.30 -15.90
C ILE A 270 -0.59 -13.15 -15.42
N ARG A 271 -0.17 -11.92 -15.14
CA ARG A 271 1.16 -11.61 -14.66
C ARG A 271 1.27 -11.78 -13.14
N SER A 272 0.24 -11.37 -12.42
CA SER A 272 0.22 -11.43 -10.95
C SER A 272 -1.19 -11.29 -10.39
N VAL A 273 -1.36 -11.62 -9.11
CA VAL A 273 -2.59 -11.37 -8.34
C VAL A 273 -2.37 -10.15 -7.45
N TYR A 274 -3.35 -9.27 -7.37
CA TYR A 274 -3.33 -8.10 -6.49
C TYR A 274 -4.43 -8.17 -5.45
N VAL A 275 -4.06 -7.90 -4.21
CA VAL A 275 -4.99 -7.63 -3.11
C VAL A 275 -4.88 -6.17 -2.77
N SER A 276 -5.91 -5.40 -3.09
CA SER A 276 -5.97 -3.98 -2.74
C SER A 276 -6.86 -3.80 -1.52
N GLN A 277 -6.35 -3.16 -0.46
CA GLN A 277 -7.10 -2.90 0.77
C GLN A 277 -7.02 -1.44 1.19
N VAL A 278 -8.18 -0.86 1.48
CA VAL A 278 -8.31 0.43 2.15
C VAL A 278 -8.39 0.16 3.65
N VAL A 279 -7.37 0.60 4.38
CA VAL A 279 -7.23 0.36 5.81
C VAL A 279 -7.44 1.66 6.57
N GLY A 280 -8.38 1.65 7.52
CA GLY A 280 -8.68 2.78 8.37
C GLY A 280 -8.92 2.38 9.83
N GLN A 281 -9.62 3.24 10.56
CA GLN A 281 -10.02 2.98 11.94
C GLN A 281 -11.54 2.87 12.06
N ARG A 282 -12.00 1.87 12.82
CA ARG A 282 -13.40 1.72 13.20
C ARG A 282 -13.48 1.37 14.68
N LYS A 283 -14.21 2.17 15.46
CA LYS A 283 -14.33 2.04 16.92
C LYS A 283 -12.96 1.96 17.63
N GLY A 284 -11.99 2.76 17.17
CA GLY A 284 -10.64 2.80 17.72
C GLY A 284 -9.74 1.61 17.36
N LYS A 285 -10.22 0.65 16.57
CA LYS A 285 -9.40 -0.49 16.09
C LYS A 285 -9.09 -0.36 14.61
N ARG A 286 -7.93 -0.86 14.20
CA ARG A 286 -7.55 -0.97 12.78
C ARG A 286 -8.51 -1.94 12.08
N ALA A 287 -9.03 -1.50 10.94
CA ALA A 287 -10.08 -2.18 10.21
C ALA A 287 -9.84 -2.05 8.71
N VAL A 288 -10.06 -3.13 7.97
CA VAL A 288 -10.17 -3.05 6.51
C VAL A 288 -11.57 -2.53 6.19
N ILE A 289 -11.65 -1.38 5.49
CA ILE A 289 -12.91 -0.73 5.12
C ILE A 289 -13.41 -1.25 3.79
N TYR A 290 -12.49 -1.51 2.87
CA TYR A 290 -12.75 -2.03 1.55
C TYR A 290 -11.60 -2.92 1.13
N ALA A 291 -11.91 -4.04 0.47
CA ALA A 291 -10.91 -4.95 -0.03
C ALA A 291 -11.35 -5.53 -1.38
N GLU A 292 -10.41 -5.64 -2.31
CA GLU A 292 -10.66 -6.25 -3.62
C GLU A 292 -9.51 -7.16 -4.06
N LEU A 293 -9.87 -8.15 -4.86
CA LEU A 293 -8.97 -9.09 -5.49
C LEU A 293 -9.00 -8.87 -7.00
N ASN A 294 -7.84 -8.60 -7.58
CA ASN A 294 -7.69 -8.32 -9.00
C ASN A 294 -6.64 -9.26 -9.62
N LEU A 295 -6.83 -9.58 -10.90
CA LEU A 295 -5.78 -10.17 -11.74
C LEU A 295 -5.09 -9.04 -12.50
N HIS A 296 -3.77 -8.96 -12.43
CA HIS A 296 -2.99 -8.08 -13.29
C HIS A 296 -2.63 -8.86 -14.55
N LEU A 297 -3.17 -8.42 -15.68
CA LEU A 297 -3.00 -9.08 -16.97
C LEU A 297 -1.65 -8.72 -17.60
N ALA A 298 -1.15 -9.57 -18.50
CA ALA A 298 0.07 -9.33 -19.27
C ALA A 298 -0.02 -8.06 -20.15
N THR A 299 -1.24 -7.59 -20.45
CA THR A 299 -1.51 -6.33 -21.15
C THR A 299 -1.26 -5.08 -20.29
N GLY A 300 -1.09 -5.24 -18.96
CA GLY A 300 -1.01 -4.15 -17.99
C GLY A 300 -2.37 -3.73 -17.42
N GLU A 301 -3.47 -4.33 -17.88
CA GLU A 301 -4.80 -4.07 -17.35
C GLU A 301 -5.09 -4.87 -16.08
N PHE A 302 -5.98 -4.35 -15.23
CA PHE A 302 -6.49 -5.05 -14.06
C PHE A 302 -7.87 -5.62 -14.35
N PHE A 303 -8.05 -6.91 -14.10
CA PHE A 303 -9.32 -7.60 -14.17
C PHE A 303 -9.84 -7.88 -12.76
N PHE A 304 -10.97 -7.26 -12.43
CA PHE A 304 -11.64 -7.43 -11.15
C PHE A 304 -12.22 -8.85 -10.99
N LEU A 305 -11.84 -9.55 -9.91
CA LEU A 305 -12.41 -10.85 -9.58
C LEU A 305 -13.57 -10.73 -8.60
N LEU A 306 -13.31 -10.15 -7.43
CA LEU A 306 -14.28 -10.01 -6.35
C LEU A 306 -13.84 -8.91 -5.38
N ASN A 307 -14.80 -8.44 -4.58
CA ASN A 307 -14.58 -7.58 -3.44
C ASN A 307 -15.07 -8.26 -2.16
N ALA A 308 -14.52 -7.83 -1.03
CA ALA A 308 -15.00 -8.13 0.31
C ALA A 308 -15.26 -6.77 0.99
N ASP A 309 -16.53 -6.50 1.27
CA ASP A 309 -16.99 -5.21 1.82
C ASP A 309 -17.06 -5.22 3.35
N GLN A 310 -16.89 -6.39 3.99
CA GLN A 310 -16.86 -6.52 5.44
C GLN A 310 -15.48 -6.42 6.07
N VAL A 311 -15.55 -5.86 7.28
CA VAL A 311 -14.43 -5.48 8.12
C VAL A 311 -13.80 -6.70 8.74
N ASP A 312 -12.83 -7.29 8.05
CA ASP A 312 -11.81 -8.10 8.70
C ASP A 312 -11.10 -7.19 9.71
N LEU A 313 -11.26 -7.50 11.00
CA LEU A 313 -10.35 -7.00 12.00
C LEU A 313 -9.00 -7.60 11.65
N VAL A 314 -8.02 -6.75 11.33
CA VAL A 314 -6.65 -7.19 11.11
C VAL A 314 -6.25 -7.96 12.36
N SER A 315 -5.95 -9.25 12.21
CA SER A 315 -5.56 -10.11 13.32
C SER A 315 -4.18 -9.69 13.76
N SER A 316 -4.12 -8.66 14.61
CA SER A 316 -2.91 -8.25 15.31
C SER A 316 -2.59 -9.32 16.36
N GLU A 317 -1.92 -10.40 15.97
CA GLU A 317 -1.26 -11.30 16.94
C GLU A 317 -0.20 -10.52 17.75
N THR A 318 0.32 -9.42 17.21
CA THR A 318 1.09 -8.40 17.93
C THR A 318 0.15 -7.31 18.46
N GLY A 319 -0.25 -7.45 19.72
CA GLY A 319 -1.20 -6.59 20.41
C GLY A 319 -0.69 -5.19 20.76
N ASP A 320 -0.36 -4.36 19.77
CA ASP A 320 -0.15 -2.93 19.97
C ASP A 320 -1.28 -2.13 19.32
N ALA A 321 -2.27 -1.78 20.16
CA ALA A 321 -3.35 -0.86 19.80
C ALA A 321 -2.85 0.59 19.57
N ASP A 322 -1.56 0.85 19.82
CA ASP A 322 -0.92 2.16 19.75
C ASP A 322 0.09 2.31 18.59
N GLU A 323 0.20 1.32 17.68
CA GLU A 323 1.07 1.48 16.51
C GLU A 323 0.50 2.61 15.62
N PRO A 324 1.26 3.72 15.42
CA PRO A 324 0.79 4.84 14.63
C PRO A 324 0.44 4.35 13.23
N GLN A 325 -0.71 4.76 12.70
CA GLN A 325 -1.13 4.42 11.35
C GLN A 325 0.05 4.69 10.40
N PRO A 326 0.56 3.68 9.67
CA PRO A 326 1.47 3.97 8.58
C PRO A 326 0.66 4.78 7.57
N LYS A 327 0.99 6.07 7.47
CA LYS A 327 0.36 7.05 6.58
C LYS A 327 0.73 6.83 5.11
N ALA A 328 1.62 5.88 4.83
CA ALA A 328 2.14 5.62 3.51
C ALA A 328 1.28 4.59 2.78
N GLU A 329 0.84 4.96 1.58
CA GLU A 329 0.46 4.03 0.54
C GLU A 329 1.69 3.21 0.13
N PHE A 330 1.52 1.89 0.01
CA PHE A 330 2.61 1.05 -0.47
C PHE A 330 2.08 -0.18 -1.21
N VAL A 331 2.92 -0.66 -2.14
CA VAL A 331 2.75 -1.94 -2.82
C VAL A 331 3.92 -2.83 -2.43
N SER A 332 3.64 -4.03 -1.95
CA SER A 332 4.66 -4.99 -1.50
C SER A 332 4.31 -6.40 -1.98
N SER A 333 5.31 -7.26 -2.09
CA SER A 333 5.05 -8.68 -2.35
C SER A 333 4.36 -9.28 -1.13
N LEU A 334 3.27 -10.02 -1.37
CA LEU A 334 2.56 -10.72 -0.32
C LEU A 334 3.14 -12.13 -0.20
N ASP A 335 3.51 -12.51 1.02
CA ASP A 335 4.00 -13.85 1.38
C ASP A 335 3.12 -14.47 2.47
N ALA A 336 3.31 -15.76 2.76
CA ALA A 336 2.50 -16.45 3.77
C ALA A 336 2.70 -15.90 5.20
N ASN A 337 3.82 -15.23 5.46
CA ASN A 337 4.16 -14.68 6.77
C ASN A 337 3.52 -13.30 7.02
N SER A 338 3.22 -12.55 5.96
CA SER A 338 2.60 -11.22 5.98
C SER A 338 1.07 -11.25 5.83
N VAL A 339 0.47 -12.45 5.75
CA VAL A 339 -0.99 -12.60 5.75
C VAL A 339 -1.59 -12.15 7.07
N THR A 340 -2.56 -11.26 6.97
CA THR A 340 -3.33 -10.70 8.10
C THR A 340 -4.84 -10.78 7.91
N THR A 341 -5.32 -11.11 6.70
CA THR A 341 -6.75 -11.23 6.37
C THR A 341 -7.05 -12.46 5.52
N ASN A 342 -8.31 -12.92 5.54
CA ASN A 342 -8.73 -14.07 4.74
C ASN A 342 -8.59 -13.78 3.24
N LEU A 343 -8.80 -12.54 2.81
CA LEU A 343 -8.62 -12.15 1.41
C LEU A 343 -7.15 -12.26 0.96
N GLN A 344 -6.20 -11.89 1.81
CA GLN A 344 -4.77 -12.07 1.55
C GLN A 344 -4.42 -13.56 1.45
N ALA A 345 -4.93 -14.38 2.38
CA ALA A 345 -4.76 -15.83 2.31
C ALA A 345 -5.35 -16.42 1.02
N ALA A 346 -6.54 -15.98 0.62
CA ALA A 346 -7.19 -16.42 -0.61
C ALA A 346 -6.38 -16.05 -1.86
N ALA A 347 -5.80 -14.85 -1.89
CA ALA A 347 -4.94 -14.43 -2.99
C ALA A 347 -3.67 -15.28 -3.11
N LEU A 348 -3.07 -15.65 -1.98
CA LEU A 348 -1.93 -16.57 -1.97
C LEU A 348 -2.31 -17.97 -2.45
N HIS A 349 -3.47 -18.49 -2.06
CA HIS A 349 -3.98 -19.76 -2.61
C HIS A 349 -4.15 -19.68 -4.14
N VAL A 350 -4.65 -18.57 -4.67
CA VAL A 350 -4.77 -18.35 -6.12
C VAL A 350 -3.40 -18.22 -6.79
N GLY A 351 -2.47 -17.48 -6.19
CA GLY A 351 -1.10 -17.31 -6.69
C GLY A 351 -0.34 -18.63 -6.74
N GLN A 352 -0.41 -19.43 -5.67
CA GLN A 352 0.16 -20.78 -5.61
C GLN A 352 -0.46 -21.71 -6.65
N ALA A 353 -1.79 -21.63 -6.84
CA ALA A 353 -2.48 -22.46 -7.83
C ALA A 353 -2.10 -22.14 -9.28
N LEU A 354 -1.75 -20.89 -9.56
CA LEU A 354 -1.40 -20.42 -10.89
C LEU A 354 0.11 -20.30 -11.11
N ASP A 355 0.92 -20.47 -10.07
CA ASP A 355 2.38 -20.30 -10.09
C ASP A 355 2.79 -18.87 -10.50
N ILE A 356 2.15 -17.87 -9.89
CA ILE A 356 2.34 -16.43 -10.17
C ILE A 356 2.51 -15.62 -8.88
N PRO A 357 3.24 -14.48 -8.92
CA PRO A 357 3.44 -13.65 -7.75
C PRO A 357 2.14 -12.96 -7.29
N VAL A 358 2.07 -12.69 -5.99
CA VAL A 358 0.97 -11.98 -5.35
C VAL A 358 1.48 -10.69 -4.73
N TRP A 359 0.73 -9.61 -4.94
CA TRP A 359 1.05 -8.27 -4.46
C TRP A 359 -0.04 -7.78 -3.51
N TYR A 360 0.40 -7.08 -2.47
CA TYR A 360 -0.46 -6.37 -1.54
C TYR A 360 -0.33 -4.87 -1.78
N ASP A 361 -1.42 -4.24 -2.20
CA ASP A 361 -1.60 -2.80 -2.37
C ASP A 361 -2.42 -2.28 -1.18
N ARG A 362 -1.78 -1.47 -0.33
CA ARG A 362 -2.41 -0.89 0.84
C ARG A 362 -2.62 0.60 0.66
N ARG A 363 -3.85 1.05 0.87
CA ARG A 363 -4.25 2.46 0.82
C ARG A 363 -4.79 2.93 2.18
N PRO A 364 -4.45 4.14 2.64
CA PRO A 364 -5.10 4.74 3.79
C PRO A 364 -6.54 5.13 3.46
N ALA A 365 -7.42 5.07 4.47
CA ALA A 365 -8.83 5.44 4.37
C ALA A 365 -9.11 6.95 4.46
#